data_AF-A0A3B0Z486-F1
#
_entry.id   AF-A0A3B0Z486-F1
#
_cell.length_a   1.000
_cell.length_b   1.000
_cell.length_c   1.000
_cell.angle_alpha   90.00
_cell.angle_beta   90.00
_cell.angle_gamma   90.00
#
_symmetry.space_group_name_H-M   'P 1'
#
loop_
_entity.id
_entity.type
_entity.pdbx_description
1 polymer ?
#
loop_
_entity_poly.entity_id
_entity_poly.type
_entity_poly.pdbx_seq_one_letter_code
_entity_poly.pdbx_strand_id
1 'polypeptide(L)'
;MTYILTSKIRKTYLSGIFKIKGDAEEYLRKYPDNVKSNTSLERIDCVYPFFITEDEKGFRYFDEVGVSKVIEELVQDPVSDEEYCYTNLYRVAEDYFCNKPGKDYMGIIQHWHIENSLIREIKSNGLNSLWS
;
A
#
# COMPACT_ATOMS: atom_id res chain seq x y z
N MET A 1 6.86 10.60 -9.39
CA MET A 1 5.43 10.89 -9.24
C MET A 1 4.62 9.69 -9.69
N THR A 2 3.53 9.40 -8.97
CA THR A 2 2.61 8.28 -9.22
C THR A 2 1.18 8.75 -8.99
N TYR A 3 0.22 8.12 -9.66
CA TYR A 3 -1.21 8.43 -9.58
C TYR A 3 -1.96 7.24 -8.98
N ILE A 4 -2.73 7.50 -7.92
CA ILE A 4 -3.41 6.46 -7.15
C ILE A 4 -4.92 6.66 -7.28
N LEU A 5 -5.63 5.58 -7.60
CA LEU A 5 -7.08 5.51 -7.48
C LEU A 5 -7.44 4.84 -6.15
N THR A 6 -8.05 5.61 -5.26
CA THR A 6 -8.61 5.12 -4.00
C THR A 6 -10.12 5.07 -4.12
N SER A 7 -10.73 3.93 -3.82
CA SER A 7 -12.19 3.76 -3.87
C SER A 7 -12.72 3.43 -2.49
N LYS A 8 -13.92 3.92 -2.15
CA LYS A 8 -14.54 3.68 -0.85
C LYS A 8 -15.96 3.14 -1.00
N ILE A 9 -16.19 1.90 -0.57
CA ILE A 9 -17.54 1.32 -0.51
C ILE A 9 -17.90 1.02 0.94
N ARG A 10 -17.17 0.11 1.57
CA ARG A 10 -17.25 -0.18 3.02
C ARG A 10 -15.98 0.26 3.73
N LYS A 11 -14.83 -0.12 3.16
CA LYS A 11 -13.50 0.36 3.50
C LYS A 11 -12.89 1.04 2.27
N THR A 12 -11.88 1.87 2.50
CA THR A 12 -11.06 2.44 1.42
C THR A 12 -10.11 1.36 0.91
N TYR A 13 -9.95 1.25 -0.40
CA TYR A 13 -9.02 0.31 -1.04
C TYR A 13 -8.36 0.95 -2.26
N LEU A 14 -7.18 0.43 -2.62
CA LEU A 14 -6.45 0.80 -3.83
C LEU A 14 -7.09 0.07 -5.01
N SER A 15 -7.70 0.83 -5.91
CA SER A 15 -8.37 0.31 -7.12
C SER A 15 -7.51 0.45 -8.38
N GLY A 16 -6.44 1.24 -8.31
CA GLY A 16 -5.40 1.30 -9.33
C GLY A 16 -4.23 2.22 -8.94
N ILE A 17 -3.07 1.98 -9.53
CA ILE A 17 -1.82 2.73 -9.34
C ILE A 17 -1.15 2.84 -10.70
N PHE A 18 -0.83 4.06 -11.13
CA PHE A 18 -0.31 4.34 -12.46
C PHE A 18 0.86 5.30 -12.44
N LYS A 19 1.86 5.05 -13.29
CA LYS A 19 2.92 6.02 -13.57
C LYS A 19 2.41 7.27 -14.28
N ILE A 20 1.46 7.08 -15.20
CA ILE A 20 0.99 8.11 -16.13
C ILE A 20 -0.44 8.51 -15.79
N LYS A 21 -0.68 9.83 -15.71
CA LYS A 21 -2.00 10.39 -15.38
C LYS A 21 -3.09 9.97 -16.37
N GLY A 22 -2.77 10.01 -17.66
CA GLY A 22 -3.70 9.68 -18.74
C GLY A 22 -4.25 8.26 -18.60
N ASP A 23 -3.39 7.31 -18.25
CA ASP A 23 -3.77 5.90 -18.07
C ASP A 23 -4.70 5.74 -16.86
N ALA A 24 -4.40 6.43 -15.75
CA ALA A 24 -5.28 6.46 -14.57
C ALA A 24 -6.67 7.04 -14.90
N GLU A 25 -6.71 8.15 -15.65
CA GLU A 25 -7.95 8.80 -16.06
C GLU A 25 -8.75 7.92 -17.05
N GLU A 26 -8.07 7.26 -18.00
CA GLU A 26 -8.71 6.35 -18.94
C GLU A 26 -9.28 5.14 -18.20
N TYR A 27 -8.53 4.58 -17.26
CA TYR A 27 -8.96 3.44 -16.47
C TYR A 27 -10.15 3.81 -15.55
N LEU A 28 -10.12 4.98 -14.91
CA LEU A 28 -11.25 5.50 -14.11
C LEU A 28 -12.54 5.69 -14.93
N ARG A 29 -12.45 5.99 -16.23
CA ARG A 29 -13.65 6.07 -17.09
C ARG A 29 -14.35 4.73 -17.26
N LYS A 30 -13.64 3.61 -17.06
CA LYS A 30 -14.18 2.24 -17.16
C LYS A 30 -14.91 1.80 -15.89
N TYR A 31 -14.92 2.61 -14.83
CA TYR A 31 -15.55 2.27 -13.54
C TYR A 31 -17.08 2.33 -13.65
N PRO A 32 -17.82 1.41 -12.98
CA PRO A 32 -19.24 1.57 -12.77
C PRO A 32 -19.56 2.89 -12.05
N ASP A 33 -20.62 3.60 -12.44
CA ASP A 33 -20.95 4.95 -11.92
C ASP A 33 -21.05 5.00 -10.39
N ASN A 34 -21.61 3.96 -9.77
CA ASN A 34 -21.75 3.86 -8.32
C ASN A 34 -20.39 3.73 -7.60
N VAL A 35 -19.37 3.17 -8.25
CA VAL A 35 -18.02 3.09 -7.69
C VAL A 35 -17.25 4.36 -8.02
N LYS A 36 -17.40 4.87 -9.25
CA LYS A 36 -16.72 6.06 -9.74
C LYS A 36 -17.03 7.29 -8.89
N SER A 37 -18.28 7.46 -8.46
CA SER A 37 -18.68 8.55 -7.56
C SER A 37 -18.04 8.49 -6.16
N ASN A 38 -17.54 7.31 -5.78
CA ASN A 38 -16.84 7.07 -4.52
C ASN A 38 -15.34 6.77 -4.74
N THR A 39 -14.78 7.23 -5.85
CA THR A 39 -13.36 7.05 -6.20
C THR A 39 -12.66 8.39 -6.34
N SER A 40 -11.50 8.50 -5.72
CA SER A 40 -10.60 9.65 -5.83
C SER A 40 -9.37 9.29 -6.66
N LEU A 41 -8.91 10.23 -7.48
CA LEU A 41 -7.62 10.18 -8.17
C LEU A 41 -6.65 11.12 -7.47
N GLU A 42 -5.65 10.56 -6.81
CA GLU A 42 -4.66 11.28 -6.03
C GLU A 42 -3.31 11.26 -6.74
N ARG A 43 -2.54 12.35 -6.64
CA ARG A 43 -1.15 12.41 -7.11
C ARG A 43 -0.24 12.35 -5.89
N ILE A 44 0.67 11.40 -5.85
CA ILE A 44 1.67 11.26 -4.79
C ILE A 44 3.08 11.50 -5.31
N ASP A 45 3.96 11.96 -4.44
CA ASP A 45 5.36 12.23 -4.77
C ASP A 45 6.26 11.02 -4.51
N CYS A 46 5.85 9.86 -5.04
CA CYS A 46 6.65 8.64 -5.03
C CYS A 46 7.02 8.26 -6.47
N VAL A 47 8.08 7.46 -6.63
CA VAL A 47 8.46 6.83 -7.90
C VAL A 47 8.62 5.34 -7.64
N TYR A 48 8.40 4.50 -8.65
CA TYR A 48 8.61 3.07 -8.52
C TYR A 48 10.10 2.72 -8.28
N PRO A 49 10.39 1.69 -7.47
CA PRO A 49 9.48 1.06 -6.53
C PRO A 49 9.18 1.98 -5.34
N PHE A 50 7.96 1.91 -4.81
CA PHE A 50 7.60 2.59 -3.57
C PHE A 50 6.75 1.68 -2.68
N PHE A 51 6.49 2.14 -1.47
CA PHE A 51 5.85 1.36 -0.42
C PHE A 51 4.59 2.05 0.08
N ILE A 52 3.61 1.24 0.48
CA ILE A 52 2.35 1.70 1.06
C ILE A 52 2.14 0.99 2.38
N THR A 53 1.92 1.74 3.45
CA THR A 53 1.41 1.16 4.71
C THR A 53 -0.10 1.38 4.78
N GLU A 54 -0.84 0.38 5.19
CA GLU A 54 -2.27 0.45 5.49
C GLU A 54 -2.52 0.09 6.95
N ASP A 55 -3.10 1.00 7.70
CA ASP A 55 -3.53 0.78 9.09
C ASP A 55 -4.90 1.43 9.32
N GLU A 56 -5.34 1.51 10.57
CA GLU A 56 -6.61 2.15 10.96
C GLU A 56 -6.74 3.63 10.52
N LYS A 57 -5.62 4.32 10.28
CA LYS A 57 -5.56 5.72 9.82
C LYS A 57 -5.59 5.82 8.28
N GLY A 58 -5.48 4.69 7.58
CA GLY A 58 -5.55 4.60 6.12
C GLY A 58 -4.18 4.40 5.46
N PHE A 59 -4.06 4.86 4.21
CA PHE A 59 -2.87 4.67 3.39
C PHE A 59 -1.84 5.77 3.63
N ARG A 60 -0.57 5.38 3.79
CA ARG A 60 0.59 6.28 3.73
C ARG A 60 1.60 5.74 2.72
N TYR A 61 2.30 6.64 2.06
CA TYR A 61 3.16 6.34 0.91
C TYR A 61 4.61 6.72 1.23
N PHE A 62 5.55 5.83 0.93
CA PHE A 62 6.95 5.99 1.29
C PHE A 62 7.87 5.56 0.14
N ASP A 63 9.02 6.20 0.05
CA ASP A 63 10.18 5.61 -0.61
C ASP A 63 10.82 4.54 0.30
N GLU A 64 11.89 3.91 -0.18
CA GLU A 64 12.61 2.87 0.55
C GLU A 64 13.21 3.38 1.86
N VAL A 65 13.76 4.60 1.87
CA VAL A 65 14.34 5.21 3.07
C VAL A 65 13.27 5.51 4.11
N GLY A 66 12.13 6.04 3.67
CA GLY A 66 11.00 6.40 4.52
C GLY A 66 10.36 5.17 5.16
N VAL A 67 10.11 4.12 4.39
CA VAL A 67 9.54 2.88 4.95
C VAL A 67 10.52 2.20 5.92
N SER A 68 11.82 2.24 5.61
CA SER A 68 12.85 1.65 6.48
C SER A 68 12.81 2.26 7.87
N LYS A 69 12.71 3.60 7.96
CA LYS A 69 12.59 4.30 9.24
C LYS A 69 11.33 3.93 10.01
N VAL A 70 10.20 3.81 9.32
CA VAL A 70 8.93 3.38 9.94
C VAL A 70 9.10 2.00 10.57
N ILE A 71 9.70 1.05 9.85
CA ILE A 71 9.91 -0.31 10.37
C ILE A 71 10.92 -0.32 11.52
N GLU A 72 12.02 0.45 11.43
CA GLU A 72 12.99 0.59 12.51
C GLU A 72 12.37 1.12 13.80
N GLU A 73 11.48 2.12 13.71
CA GLU A 73 10.73 2.65 14.85
C GLU A 73 9.85 1.57 15.50
N LEU A 74 9.14 0.77 14.70
CA LEU A 74 8.33 -0.35 15.19
C LEU A 74 9.17 -1.43 15.90
N VAL A 75 10.40 -1.67 15.44
CA VAL A 75 11.33 -2.64 16.05
C VAL A 75 11.79 -2.20 17.45
N GLN A 76 11.83 -0.89 17.73
CA GLN A 76 12.27 -0.37 19.03
C GLN A 76 11.20 -0.48 20.13
N ASP A 77 9.92 -0.40 19.76
CA ASP A 77 8.80 -0.38 20.72
C ASP A 77 7.67 -1.35 20.33
N PRO A 78 7.92 -2.68 20.39
CA PRO A 78 6.89 -3.65 20.05
C PRO A 78 5.82 -3.72 21.15
N VAL A 79 4.56 -3.70 20.73
CA VAL A 79 3.38 -3.98 21.55
C VAL A 79 3.44 -5.42 22.05
N SER A 80 3.00 -5.68 23.28
CA SER A 80 3.08 -7.00 23.93
C SER A 80 2.16 -8.08 23.33
N ASP A 81 1.14 -7.69 22.58
CA ASP A 81 0.17 -8.60 21.97
C ASP A 81 0.79 -9.28 20.73
N GLU A 82 1.03 -10.58 20.82
CA GLU A 82 1.71 -11.33 19.74
C GLU A 82 0.95 -11.32 18.41
N GLU A 83 -0.37 -11.16 18.44
CA GLU A 83 -1.23 -11.13 17.25
C GLU A 83 -1.45 -9.70 16.73
N TYR A 84 -0.80 -8.69 17.31
CA TYR A 84 -0.95 -7.31 16.87
C TYR A 84 -0.31 -7.09 15.50
N CYS A 85 -1.15 -6.72 14.53
CA CYS A 85 -0.73 -6.27 13.21
C CYS A 85 -0.63 -4.73 13.22
N TYR A 86 0.60 -4.22 13.12
CA TYR A 86 0.89 -2.80 13.10
C TYR A 86 0.37 -2.14 11.82
N THR A 87 0.59 -2.81 10.68
CA THR A 87 0.17 -2.34 9.36
C THR A 87 0.32 -3.44 8.32
N ASN A 88 -0.47 -3.38 7.23
CA ASN A 88 -0.12 -4.06 5.99
C ASN A 88 0.89 -3.21 5.23
N LEU A 89 2.03 -3.78 4.88
CA LEU A 89 3.03 -3.16 4.04
C LEU A 89 2.91 -3.71 2.62
N TYR A 90 2.67 -2.85 1.65
CA TYR A 90 2.65 -3.18 0.22
C TYR A 90 3.91 -2.64 -0.46
N ARG A 91 4.54 -3.45 -1.32
CA ARG A 91 5.58 -3.00 -2.24
C ARG A 91 5.00 -2.88 -3.63
N VAL A 92 5.12 -1.70 -4.21
CA VAL A 92 4.59 -1.39 -5.53
C VAL A 92 5.77 -1.13 -6.45
N ALA A 93 6.08 -2.13 -7.29
CA ALA A 93 7.21 -2.08 -8.22
C ALA A 93 6.84 -1.55 -9.62
N GLU A 94 5.56 -1.63 -9.97
CA GLU A 94 5.02 -1.25 -11.28
C GLU A 94 3.56 -0.82 -11.18
N ASP A 95 2.97 -0.42 -12.31
CA ASP A 95 1.56 -0.09 -12.41
C ASP A 95 0.70 -1.27 -11.93
N TYR A 96 -0.34 -0.97 -11.16
CA TYR A 96 -1.29 -1.96 -10.65
C TYR A 96 -2.70 -1.56 -11.07
N PHE A 97 -3.41 -2.51 -11.68
CA PHE A 97 -4.82 -2.37 -12.01
C PHE A 97 -5.45 -3.76 -12.15
N CYS A 98 -6.76 -3.85 -11.98
CA CYS A 98 -7.50 -5.09 -12.11
C CYS A 98 -8.22 -5.17 -13.47
N ASN A 99 -8.38 -6.39 -13.99
CA ASN A 99 -9.23 -6.67 -15.15
C ASN A 99 -10.71 -6.29 -14.94
N LYS A 100 -11.13 -6.07 -13.69
CA LYS A 100 -12.45 -5.54 -13.32
C LYS A 100 -12.26 -4.16 -12.68
N PRO A 101 -12.37 -3.07 -13.48
CA PRO A 101 -12.19 -1.71 -12.97
C PRO A 101 -13.09 -1.38 -11.78
N GLY A 102 -12.53 -0.72 -10.77
CA GLY A 102 -13.24 -0.30 -9.57
C GLY A 102 -13.54 -1.43 -8.57
N LYS A 103 -12.85 -2.57 -8.67
CA LYS A 103 -12.92 -3.64 -7.66
C LYS A 103 -11.70 -3.62 -6.75
N ASP A 104 -11.92 -4.07 -5.52
CA ASP A 104 -10.85 -4.35 -4.58
C ASP A 104 -10.15 -5.66 -4.95
N TYR A 105 -8.86 -5.56 -5.25
CA TYR A 105 -7.96 -6.66 -5.59
C TYR A 105 -6.57 -6.46 -4.97
N MET A 106 -6.48 -5.72 -3.85
CA MET A 106 -5.19 -5.39 -3.23
C MET A 106 -4.33 -6.60 -2.86
N GLY A 107 -4.95 -7.75 -2.62
CA GLY A 107 -4.24 -8.99 -2.29
C GLY A 107 -3.31 -9.53 -3.38
N ILE A 108 -3.34 -9.00 -4.61
CA ILE A 108 -2.37 -9.37 -5.66
C ILE A 108 -1.10 -8.52 -5.62
N ILE A 109 -1.13 -7.37 -4.94
CA ILE A 109 0.06 -6.54 -4.75
C ILE A 109 0.96 -7.29 -3.78
N GLN A 110 2.28 -7.29 -4.03
CA GLN A 110 3.24 -7.87 -3.08
C GLN A 110 3.09 -7.16 -1.73
N HIS A 111 2.79 -7.91 -0.66
CA HIS A 111 2.56 -7.34 0.66
C HIS A 111 2.95 -8.26 1.81
N TRP A 112 3.11 -7.67 2.98
CA TRP A 112 3.42 -8.33 4.24
C TRP A 112 2.51 -7.77 5.33
N HIS A 113 2.10 -8.63 6.24
CA HIS A 113 1.52 -8.19 7.52
C HIS A 113 2.68 -7.90 8.46
N ILE A 114 2.82 -6.63 8.86
CA ILE A 114 3.83 -6.25 9.84
C ILE A 114 3.28 -6.59 11.21
N GLU A 115 3.71 -7.73 11.72
CA GLU A 115 3.32 -8.30 13.02
C GLU A 115 4.56 -8.54 13.88
N ASN A 116 4.35 -8.86 15.16
CA ASN A 116 5.43 -9.11 16.11
C ASN A 116 6.38 -10.26 15.72
N SER A 117 5.89 -11.26 14.98
CA SER A 117 6.72 -12.32 14.40
C SER A 117 7.78 -11.76 13.44
N LEU A 118 7.34 -10.94 12.48
CA LEU A 118 8.21 -10.31 11.49
C LEU A 118 9.14 -9.27 12.11
N ILE A 119 8.66 -8.48 13.08
CA ILE A 119 9.49 -7.53 13.82
C ILE A 119 10.65 -8.23 14.55
N ARG A 120 10.40 -9.39 15.18
CA ARG A 120 11.44 -10.20 15.82
C ARG A 120 12.46 -10.75 14.82
N GLU A 121 12.01 -11.14 13.64
CA GLU A 121 12.88 -11.58 12.56
C GLU A 121 13.80 -10.44 12.10
N ILE A 122 13.23 -9.26 11.81
CA ILE A 122 13.98 -8.06 11.40
C ILE A 122 14.99 -7.65 12.48
N LYS A 123 14.60 -7.73 13.76
CA LYS A 123 15.50 -7.45 14.88
C LYS A 123 16.72 -8.39 14.92
N SER A 124 16.54 -9.63 14.48
CA SER A 124 17.59 -10.66 14.51
C SER A 124 18.48 -10.65 13.26
N ASN A 125 17.86 -10.43 12.09
CA ASN A 125 18.49 -10.60 10.78
C ASN A 125 18.77 -9.26 10.05
N GLY A 126 18.28 -8.15 10.60
CA GLY A 126 18.32 -6.83 9.97
C GLY A 126 17.18 -6.62 8.98
N LEU A 127 16.94 -5.35 8.60
CA LEU A 127 15.82 -4.94 7.74
C LEU A 127 15.81 -5.62 6.36
N ASN A 128 16.97 -6.03 5.86
CA ASN A 128 17.08 -6.72 4.58
C ASN A 128 16.32 -8.06 4.54
N SER A 129 16.00 -8.66 5.70
CA SER A 129 15.18 -9.88 5.75
C SER A 129 13.75 -9.64 5.25
N LEU A 130 13.25 -8.41 5.29
CA LEU A 130 11.92 -8.04 4.77
C LEU A 130 11.84 -8.17 3.24
N TRP A 131 12.97 -8.00 2.55
CA TRP A 131 13.06 -7.97 1.09
C TRP A 131 13.51 -9.29 0.48
N SER A 132 13.93 -10.25 1.31
CA SER A 132 14.52 -11.52 0.91
C SER A 132 13.45 -12.58 0.65
#